data_AF-A0A536YX43-F1
#
_entry.id   AF-A0A536YX43-F1
#
_cell.length_a   1.000
_cell.length_b   1.000
_cell.length_c   1.000
_cell.angle_alpha   90.00
_cell.angle_beta   90.00
_cell.angle_gamma   90.00
#
_symmetry.space_group_name_H-M   'P 1'
#
loop_
_entity.id
_entity.type
_entity.pdbx_description
1 polymer ?
#
loop_
_entity_poly.entity_id
_entity_poly.type
_entity_poly.pdbx_seq_one_letter_code
_entity_poly.pdbx_strand_id
1 'polypeptide(L)'
;MFSANFDGELPQFVGPDGSSAEIAQRYREFGVALEPRSLAIAELRLSPRGSWQLRTTGGAALAIELGRSAPGDRLSRFVHYHARTVGALNHGGTRVDYVDLRYRNGFAVRVPGFTERSPRKAG
;
A
#
# COMPACT_ATOMS: atom_id res chain seq x y z
N MET A 1 -20.32 -25.75 18.39
CA MET A 1 -19.52 -24.59 18.82
C MET A 1 -18.51 -24.32 17.71
N PHE A 2 -18.53 -23.15 17.07
CA PHE A 2 -17.54 -22.80 16.04
C PHE A 2 -16.39 -22.08 16.74
N SER A 3 -15.20 -22.67 16.77
CA SER A 3 -13.99 -22.06 17.33
C SER A 3 -12.92 -22.08 16.26
N ALA A 4 -12.38 -20.91 15.93
CA ALA A 4 -11.21 -20.76 15.07
C ALA A 4 -10.09 -20.18 15.93
N ASN A 5 -9.09 -21.01 16.23
CA ASN A 5 -7.88 -20.56 16.91
C ASN A 5 -6.89 -20.14 15.83
N PHE A 6 -6.38 -18.91 15.91
CA PHE A 6 -5.37 -18.38 14.99
C PHE A 6 -4.23 -17.76 15.79
N ASP A 7 -3.05 -18.39 15.70
CA ASP A 7 -1.85 -18.00 16.45
C ASP A 7 -0.96 -16.99 15.68
N GLY A 8 -1.45 -16.45 14.57
CA GLY A 8 -0.72 -15.49 13.73
C GLY A 8 -1.17 -14.03 13.94
N GLU A 9 -0.48 -13.10 13.27
CA GLU A 9 -0.92 -11.70 13.20
C GLU A 9 -2.13 -11.57 12.26
N LEU A 10 -3.23 -11.01 12.77
CA LEU A 10 -4.43 -10.73 11.99
C LEU A 10 -4.36 -9.33 11.35
N PRO A 11 -4.84 -9.17 10.11
CA PRO A 11 -4.94 -7.86 9.48
C PRO A 11 -5.92 -6.98 10.26
N GLN A 12 -5.54 -5.71 10.45
CA GLN A 12 -6.40 -4.69 11.03
C GLN A 12 -7.31 -4.08 9.96
N PHE A 13 -8.59 -3.94 10.27
CA PHE A 13 -9.60 -3.37 9.37
C PHE A 13 -10.20 -2.11 9.97
N VAL A 14 -10.21 -1.01 9.19
CA VAL A 14 -10.75 0.28 9.64
C VAL A 14 -11.71 0.82 8.59
N GLY A 15 -12.94 1.15 8.99
CA GLY A 15 -13.87 1.85 8.11
C GLY A 15 -15.16 2.26 8.79
N PRO A 16 -16.08 2.92 8.05
CA PRO A 16 -17.37 3.34 8.58
C PRO A 16 -18.25 2.15 8.98
N ASP A 17 -19.24 2.41 9.84
CA ASP A 17 -20.25 1.42 10.18
C ASP A 17 -20.93 0.87 8.92
N GLY A 18 -21.14 -0.45 8.88
CA GLY A 18 -21.72 -1.14 7.72
C GLY A 18 -20.76 -1.46 6.58
N SER A 19 -19.47 -1.05 6.65
CA SER A 19 -18.49 -1.31 5.57
C SER A 19 -17.74 -2.65 5.66
N SER A 20 -18.02 -3.48 6.67
CA SER A 20 -17.26 -4.71 6.95
C SER A 20 -17.23 -5.69 5.76
N ALA A 21 -18.35 -5.86 5.06
CA ALA A 21 -18.44 -6.71 3.88
C ALA A 21 -17.57 -6.20 2.71
N GLU A 22 -17.58 -4.89 2.48
CA GLU A 22 -16.78 -4.24 1.43
C GLU A 22 -15.27 -4.37 1.73
N ILE A 23 -14.87 -4.10 2.97
CA ILE A 23 -13.49 -4.27 3.43
C ILE A 23 -13.05 -5.73 3.25
N ALA A 24 -13.86 -6.71 3.67
CA ALA A 24 -13.53 -8.11 3.52
C ALA A 24 -13.38 -8.55 2.05
N GLN A 25 -14.23 -8.01 1.16
CA GLN A 25 -14.12 -8.24 -0.28
C GLN A 25 -12.82 -7.65 -0.84
N ARG A 26 -12.53 -6.38 -0.53
CA ARG A 26 -11.32 -5.69 -1.00
C ARG A 26 -10.05 -6.28 -0.42
N TYR A 27 -10.08 -6.77 0.82
CA TYR A 27 -8.96 -7.47 1.42
C TYR A 27 -8.56 -8.70 0.59
N ARG A 28 -9.52 -9.52 0.16
CA ARG A 28 -9.24 -10.68 -0.71
C ARG A 28 -8.70 -10.24 -2.07
N GLU A 29 -9.34 -9.27 -2.71
CA GLU A 29 -8.92 -8.74 -4.02
C GLU A 29 -7.50 -8.16 -3.98
N PHE A 30 -7.21 -7.30 -3.01
CA PHE A 30 -5.91 -6.67 -2.86
C PHE A 30 -4.84 -7.66 -2.43
N GLY A 31 -5.20 -8.66 -1.61
CA GLY A 31 -4.32 -9.77 -1.24
C GLY A 31 -3.81 -10.52 -2.47
N VAL A 32 -4.73 -10.94 -3.36
CA VAL A 32 -4.37 -11.61 -4.63
C VAL A 32 -3.45 -10.74 -5.48
N ALA A 33 -3.72 -9.43 -5.55
CA ALA A 33 -2.87 -8.51 -6.30
C ALA A 33 -1.44 -8.42 -5.73
N LEU A 34 -1.26 -8.61 -4.42
CA LEU A 34 0.03 -8.46 -3.73
C LEU A 34 0.87 -9.77 -3.68
N GLU A 35 0.25 -10.93 -3.87
CA GLU A 35 0.92 -12.25 -3.83
C GLU A 35 2.19 -12.35 -4.68
N PRO A 36 2.26 -11.82 -5.92
CA PRO A 36 3.46 -11.93 -6.77
C PRO A 36 4.71 -11.26 -6.19
N ARG A 37 4.56 -10.47 -5.13
CA ARG A 37 5.66 -9.77 -4.43
C ARG A 37 5.87 -10.27 -3.01
N SER A 38 5.18 -11.33 -2.60
CA SER A 38 5.19 -11.85 -1.24
C SER A 38 4.86 -10.77 -0.19
N LEU A 39 4.00 -9.83 -0.56
CA LEU A 39 3.51 -8.78 0.33
C LEU A 39 2.17 -9.21 0.93
N ALA A 40 2.04 -9.10 2.25
CA ALA A 40 0.79 -9.34 2.96
C ALA A 40 0.25 -8.04 3.56
N ILE A 41 -1.09 -7.93 3.66
CA ILE A 41 -1.75 -6.74 4.19
C ILE A 41 -1.79 -6.82 5.72
N ALA A 42 -1.16 -5.86 6.39
CA ALA A 42 -1.21 -5.66 7.84
C ALA A 42 -2.41 -4.81 8.27
N GLU A 43 -2.77 -3.80 7.47
CA GLU A 43 -3.91 -2.93 7.73
C GLU A 43 -4.60 -2.60 6.41
N LEU A 44 -5.94 -2.63 6.39
CA LEU A 44 -6.77 -2.12 5.31
C LEU A 44 -7.76 -1.10 5.85
N ARG A 45 -7.72 0.12 5.30
CA ARG A 45 -8.55 1.24 5.72
C ARG A 45 -9.40 1.77 4.59
N LEU A 46 -10.70 1.88 4.86
CA LEU A 46 -11.68 2.63 4.07
C LEU A 46 -12.04 3.91 4.82
N SER A 47 -11.79 5.07 4.24
CA SER A 47 -12.23 6.33 4.85
C SER A 47 -13.74 6.55 4.67
N PRO A 48 -14.39 7.39 5.50
CA PRO A 48 -15.78 7.83 5.27
C PRO A 48 -16.00 8.49 3.90
N ARG A 49 -14.92 8.99 3.27
CA ARG A 49 -14.91 9.54 1.92
C ARG A 49 -14.54 8.50 0.86
N GLY A 50 -14.67 7.21 1.13
CA GLY A 50 -14.46 6.13 0.14
C GLY A 50 -13.03 5.97 -0.38
N SER A 51 -12.04 6.64 0.22
CA SER A 51 -10.62 6.44 -0.13
C SER A 51 -10.06 5.21 0.56
N TRP A 52 -9.32 4.39 -0.19
CA TRP A 52 -8.64 3.20 0.31
C TRP A 52 -7.17 3.47 0.61
N GLN A 53 -6.71 2.93 1.74
CA GLN A 53 -5.30 2.87 2.12
C GLN A 53 -4.98 1.47 2.64
N LEU A 54 -3.79 0.95 2.35
CA LEU A 54 -3.31 -0.30 2.95
C LEU A 54 -1.90 -0.14 3.50
N ARG A 55 -1.55 -0.98 4.48
CA ARG A 55 -0.18 -1.16 4.98
C ARG A 55 0.23 -2.59 4.76
N THR A 56 1.45 -2.81 4.29
CA THR A 56 2.03 -4.15 4.17
C THR A 56 2.79 -4.56 5.43
N THR A 57 2.85 -5.86 5.73
CA THR A 57 3.75 -6.44 6.74
C THR A 57 5.07 -6.89 6.11
N GLY A 58 6.07 -7.20 6.93
CA GLY A 58 7.39 -7.73 6.54
C GLY A 58 8.52 -6.70 6.54
N GLY A 59 9.69 -7.11 6.04
CA GLY A 59 10.95 -6.34 6.11
C GLY A 59 10.93 -5.00 5.36
N ALA A 60 9.97 -4.80 4.45
CA ALA A 60 9.74 -3.54 3.73
C ALA A 60 8.30 -3.06 3.94
N ALA A 61 7.90 -2.87 5.19
CA ALA A 61 6.59 -2.34 5.55
C ALA A 61 6.33 -1.01 4.81
N LEU A 62 5.26 -0.98 4.03
CA LEU A 62 4.95 0.10 3.10
C LEU A 62 3.49 0.54 3.29
N ALA A 63 3.26 1.84 3.42
CA ALA A 63 1.93 2.42 3.36
C ALA A 63 1.58 2.82 1.92
N ILE A 64 0.42 2.40 1.43
CA ILE A 64 -0.02 2.63 0.05
C ILE A 64 -1.37 3.35 0.05
N GLU A 65 -1.40 4.56 -0.48
CA GLU A 65 -2.64 5.31 -0.74
C GLU A 65 -3.17 4.97 -2.13
N LEU A 66 -4.36 4.35 -2.18
CA LEU A 66 -4.99 3.89 -3.42
C LEU A 66 -5.98 4.93 -3.97
N GLY A 67 -6.55 5.76 -3.10
CA GLY A 67 -7.63 6.66 -3.47
C GLY A 67 -8.98 5.95 -3.57
N ARG A 68 -9.98 6.68 -4.09
CA ARG A 68 -11.35 6.19 -4.30
C ARG A 68 -11.54 5.51 -5.65
N SER A 69 -10.91 6.02 -6.70
CA SER A 69 -11.17 5.61 -8.08
C SER A 69 -10.26 4.47 -8.53
N ALA A 70 -10.86 3.34 -8.92
CA ALA A 70 -10.16 2.16 -9.44
C ALA A 70 -8.97 1.68 -8.56
N PRO A 71 -9.16 1.47 -7.24
CA PRO A 71 -8.07 1.12 -6.33
C PRO A 71 -7.40 -0.22 -6.70
N GLY A 72 -8.18 -1.23 -7.12
CA GLY A 72 -7.65 -2.52 -7.57
C GLY A 72 -6.73 -2.40 -8.80
N ASP A 73 -7.17 -1.68 -9.83
CA ASP A 73 -6.35 -1.44 -11.03
C ASP A 73 -5.07 -0.69 -10.71
N ARG A 74 -5.14 0.30 -9.82
CA ARG A 74 -3.97 1.07 -9.36
C ARG A 74 -2.98 0.17 -8.63
N LEU A 75 -3.46 -0.66 -7.71
CA LEU A 75 -2.63 -1.61 -6.98
C LEU A 75 -1.96 -2.61 -7.92
N SER A 76 -2.73 -3.21 -8.84
CA SER A 76 -2.21 -4.16 -9.83
C SER A 76 -1.10 -3.55 -10.70
N ARG A 77 -1.32 -2.32 -11.20
CA ARG A 77 -0.29 -1.60 -11.97
C ARG A 77 0.96 -1.32 -11.15
N PHE A 78 0.80 -0.93 -9.88
CA PHE A 78 1.92 -0.71 -8.98
C PHE A 78 2.72 -1.99 -8.75
N VAL A 79 2.06 -3.10 -8.42
CA VAL A 79 2.70 -4.41 -8.20
C VAL A 79 3.48 -4.86 -9.43
N HIS A 80 2.90 -4.68 -10.62
CA HIS A 80 3.56 -4.99 -11.89
C HIS A 80 4.89 -4.25 -12.02
N TYR A 81 4.93 -2.96 -11.68
CA TYR A 81 6.14 -2.13 -11.74
C TYR A 81 6.98 -2.07 -10.46
N HIS A 82 6.56 -2.71 -9.38
CA HIS A 82 7.17 -2.60 -8.05
C HIS A 82 8.67 -2.95 -8.06
N ALA A 83 9.06 -4.10 -8.64
CA ALA A 83 10.45 -4.56 -8.62
C ALA A 83 11.41 -3.56 -9.27
N ARG A 84 11.02 -2.92 -10.37
CA ARG A 84 11.85 -1.95 -11.10
C ARG A 84 11.77 -0.52 -10.56
N THR A 85 11.00 -0.29 -9.49
CA THR A 85 10.78 1.03 -8.88
C THR A 85 11.10 1.00 -7.39
N VAL A 86 10.09 0.86 -6.52
CA VAL A 86 10.23 0.86 -5.07
C VAL A 86 11.11 -0.30 -4.60
N GLY A 87 10.96 -1.49 -5.20
CA GLY A 87 11.81 -2.64 -4.92
C GLY A 87 13.28 -2.36 -5.19
N ALA A 88 13.60 -1.80 -6.37
CA ALA A 88 14.97 -1.43 -6.73
C ALA A 88 15.55 -0.35 -5.79
N LEU A 89 14.76 0.65 -5.41
CA LEU A 89 15.19 1.68 -4.43
C LEU A 89 15.52 1.06 -3.07
N ASN A 90 14.65 0.20 -2.56
CA ASN A 90 14.87 -0.50 -1.29
C ASN A 90 16.10 -1.41 -1.34
N HIS A 91 16.31 -2.15 -2.45
CA HIS A 91 17.52 -2.96 -2.65
C HIS A 91 18.79 -2.10 -2.72
N GLY A 92 18.72 -0.88 -3.27
CA GLY A 92 19.80 0.10 -3.28
C GLY A 92 20.00 0.86 -1.96
N GLY A 93 19.33 0.47 -0.88
CA GLY A 93 19.43 1.10 0.44
C GLY A 93 18.57 2.36 0.63
N THR A 94 17.80 2.75 -0.38
CA THR A 94 16.84 3.87 -0.27
C THR A 94 15.52 3.35 0.26
N ARG A 95 15.27 3.52 1.56
CA ARG A 95 14.04 3.07 2.21
C ARG A 95 12.85 3.94 1.79
N VAL A 96 11.90 3.35 1.09
CA VAL A 96 10.57 3.95 0.82
C VAL A 96 9.59 3.42 1.86
N ASP A 97 8.84 4.32 2.50
CA ASP A 97 7.84 3.95 3.52
C ASP A 97 6.41 4.34 3.15
N TYR A 98 6.21 5.11 2.07
CA TYR A 98 4.90 5.49 1.57
C TYR A 98 4.86 5.63 0.05
N VAL A 99 3.76 5.19 -0.56
CA VAL A 99 3.46 5.31 -2.00
C VAL A 99 2.05 5.89 -2.18
N ASP A 100 1.91 6.90 -3.04
CA ASP A 100 0.62 7.49 -3.43
C ASP A 100 0.28 7.16 -4.89
N LEU A 101 -0.71 6.29 -5.07
CA LEU A 101 -1.17 5.79 -6.37
C LEU A 101 -2.31 6.61 -6.96
N ARG A 102 -2.66 7.76 -6.37
CA ARG A 102 -3.81 8.57 -6.84
C ARG A 102 -3.57 9.24 -8.19
N TYR A 103 -2.33 9.29 -8.66
CA TYR A 103 -1.95 9.86 -9.95
C TYR A 103 -2.21 8.89 -11.10
N ARG A 104 -2.76 9.39 -12.21
CA ARG A 104 -3.22 8.56 -13.34
C ARG A 104 -2.09 7.77 -14.02
N ASN A 105 -0.96 8.44 -14.23
CA ASN A 105 0.15 7.99 -15.08
C ASN A 105 1.44 7.73 -14.29
N GLY A 106 1.35 7.65 -12.96
CA GLY A 106 2.51 7.50 -12.09
C GLY A 106 2.12 7.40 -10.63
N PHE A 107 3.09 7.52 -9.75
CA PHE A 107 2.87 7.57 -8.31
C PHE A 107 3.96 8.40 -7.65
N ALA A 108 3.65 8.95 -6.47
CA ALA A 108 4.64 9.61 -5.62
C ALA A 108 5.14 8.63 -4.56
N VAL A 109 6.38 8.82 -4.11
CA VAL A 109 6.97 8.05 -3.02
C VAL A 109 7.51 8.97 -1.94
N ARG A 110 7.50 8.51 -0.69
CA ARG A 110 8.18 9.18 0.41
C ARG A 110 9.40 8.36 0.83
N VAL A 111 10.53 9.03 0.92
CA VAL A 111 11.78 8.51 1.45
C VAL A 111 12.07 9.27 2.75
N PRO A 112 12.01 8.63 3.93
CA PRO A 112 12.31 9.29 5.19
C PRO A 112 13.72 9.90 5.17
N GLY A 113 13.83 11.16 5.62
CA GLY A 113 15.12 11.87 5.69
C GLY A 113 15.66 12.34 4.33
N PHE A 114 14.93 12.15 3.23
CA PHE A 114 15.28 12.79 1.96
C PHE A 114 14.97 14.30 2.03
N THR A 115 16.02 15.10 2.01
CA THR A 115 15.92 16.56 1.80
C THR A 115 16.39 16.86 0.39
N GLU A 116 15.53 17.47 -0.42
CA GLU A 116 15.90 17.91 -1.76
C GLU A 116 17.05 18.93 -1.63
N ARG A 117 18.20 18.65 -2.26
CA ARG A 117 19.24 19.67 -2.38
C ARG A 117 18.70 20.75 -3.31
N SER A 118 18.48 21.96 -2.79
CA SER A 118 18.10 23.10 -3.60
C SER A 118 19.02 23.22 -4.81
N PRO A 119 18.49 23.43 -6.03
CA PRO A 119 19.32 23.62 -7.20
C PRO A 119 20.23 24.83 -6.96
N ARG A 120 21.55 24.63 -7.14
CA ARG A 120 22.51 25.73 -7.09
C ARG A 120 22.11 26.71 -8.19
N LYS A 121 21.69 27.93 -7.83
CA LYS A 121 21.50 29.00 -8.83
C LYS A 121 22.80 29.10 -9.62
N ALA A 122 22.73 28.86 -10.93
CA ALA A 122 23.78 29.27 -11.85
C ALA A 122 23.83 30.81 -11.78
N GLY A 123 24.98 31.33 -11.38
CA GLY A 123 25.27 32.77 -11.36
C GLY A 123 25.57 33.29 -12.75
#